data_AF-A0A436W7W8-F1
#
_entry.id   AF-A0A436W7W8-F1
#
_cell.length_a   1.000
_cell.length_b   1.000
_cell.length_c   1.000
_cell.angle_alpha   90.00
_cell.angle_beta   90.00
_cell.angle_gamma   90.00
#
_symmetry.space_group_name_H-M   'P 1'
#
loop_
_entity.id
_entity.type
_entity.pdbx_description
1 polymer ?
#
loop_
_entity_poly.entity_id
_entity_poly.type
_entity_poly.pdbx_seq_one_letter_code
_entity_poly.pdbx_strand_id
1 'polypeptide(L)' 'MEPPPQSESRPLPKLKSGLTLEIAAKELTNSSYDAAFVTADSGQPLGLISLRQITAALSSGSAA' A
#
# COMPACT_ATOMS: atom_id res chain seq x y z
N MET A 1 11.87 -31.44 17.34
CA MET A 1 12.27 -30.23 16.60
C MET A 1 11.02 -29.67 15.97
N GLU A 2 10.42 -28.69 16.64
CA GLU A 2 9.36 -27.84 16.07
C GLU A 2 10.01 -26.97 14.98
N PRO A 3 9.49 -26.93 13.74
CA PRO A 3 10.00 -26.00 12.74
C PRO A 3 9.77 -24.57 13.24
N PRO A 4 10.70 -23.64 13.01
CA PRO A 4 10.49 -22.24 13.39
C PRO A 4 9.19 -21.75 12.74
N PRO A 5 8.41 -20.86 13.39
CA PRO A 5 7.27 -20.25 12.74
C PRO A 5 7.84 -19.64 11.46
N GLN A 6 7.45 -20.21 10.32
CA GLN A 6 7.72 -19.63 9.03
C GLN A 6 7.28 -18.19 9.21
N SER A 7 8.23 -17.25 9.21
CA SER A 7 7.92 -15.84 9.14
C SER A 7 7.15 -15.74 7.84
N GLU A 8 5.82 -15.85 7.95
CA GLU A 8 4.90 -15.67 6.87
C GLU A 8 5.30 -14.30 6.37
N SER A 9 6.02 -14.29 5.25
CA SER A 9 6.35 -13.08 4.51
C SER A 9 5.01 -12.66 3.93
N ARG A 10 4.15 -12.19 4.84
CA ARG A 10 2.80 -11.76 4.56
C ARG A 10 3.00 -10.69 3.51
N PRO A 11 2.57 -10.97 2.28
CA PRO A 11 2.85 -10.10 1.17
C PRO A 11 2.28 -8.74 1.52
N LEU A 12 3.06 -7.68 1.28
CA LEU A 12 2.57 -6.32 1.48
C LEU A 12 1.21 -6.16 0.77
N PRO A 13 0.28 -5.38 1.36
CA PRO A 13 -1.01 -5.15 0.75
C PRO A 13 -0.85 -4.61 -0.67
N LYS A 14 -1.78 -4.98 -1.55
CA LYS A 14 -1.77 -4.58 -2.96
C LYS A 14 -2.89 -3.57 -3.19
N LEU A 15 -2.56 -2.44 -3.78
CA LEU A 15 -3.48 -1.39 -4.18
C LEU A 15 -3.57 -1.34 -5.69
N LYS A 16 -4.78 -1.29 -6.24
CA LYS A 16 -4.95 -1.07 -7.68
C LYS A 16 -4.57 0.38 -8.05
N SER A 17 -3.86 0.54 -9.16
CA SER A 17 -3.67 1.85 -9.79
C SER A 17 -5.00 2.39 -10.28
N GLY A 18 -5.24 3.69 -10.06
CA GLY A 18 -6.52 4.35 -10.37
C GLY A 18 -7.43 4.52 -9.16
N LEU A 19 -7.09 3.95 -8.00
CA LEU A 19 -7.71 4.32 -6.73
C LEU A 19 -7.30 5.74 -6.34
N THR A 20 -8.22 6.46 -5.69
CA THR A 20 -7.89 7.76 -5.10
C THR A 20 -6.97 7.58 -3.91
N LEU A 21 -6.17 8.61 -3.62
CA LEU A 21 -5.26 8.61 -2.49
C LEU A 21 -5.99 8.40 -1.14
N GLU A 22 -7.22 8.90 -1.00
CA GLU A 22 -8.05 8.67 0.20
C GLU A 22 -8.42 7.19 0.39
N ILE A 23 -8.82 6.51 -0.70
CA ILE A 23 -9.14 5.07 -0.64
C ILE A 23 -7.87 4.27 -0.34
N ALA A 24 -6.76 4.61 -0.99
CA ALA A 24 -5.47 3.99 -0.73
C ALA A 24 -5.02 4.15 0.74
N ALA A 25 -5.19 5.34 1.32
CA ALA A 25 -4.89 5.60 2.73
C ALA A 25 -5.77 4.76 3.66
N LYS A 26 -7.07 4.67 3.37
CA LYS A 26 -8.03 3.90 4.17
C LYS A 26 -7.67 2.41 4.18
N GLU A 27 -7.36 1.85 3.01
CA GLU A 27 -6.95 0.44 2.87
C GLU A 27 -5.66 0.15 3.62
N LEU A 28 -4.67 1.05 3.56
CA LEU A 28 -3.42 0.92 4.31
C LEU A 28 -3.61 1.06 5.81
N THR A 29 -4.47 1.98 6.26
CA THR A 29 -4.79 2.16 7.70
C THR A 29 -5.51 0.95 8.29
N ASN A 30 -6.29 0.25 7.46
CA ASN A 30 -6.94 -1.00 7.83
C ASN A 30 -5.99 -2.21 7.78
N SER A 31 -4.79 -2.02 7.25
CA SER A 31 -3.73 -3.02 7.22
C SER A 31 -2.74 -2.79 8.34
N SER A 32 -2.03 -3.84 8.77
CA SER A 32 -0.91 -3.70 9.72
C SER A 32 0.39 -3.19 9.07
N TYR A 33 0.32 -2.73 7.82
CA TYR A 33 1.46 -2.29 7.02
C TYR A 33 1.37 -0.80 6.72
N ASP A 34 2.49 -0.10 6.86
CA ASP A 34 2.63 1.30 6.44
C ASP A 34 2.82 1.43 4.92
N ALA A 35 3.04 0.33 4.19
CA ALA A 35 3.33 0.34 2.75
C ALA A 35 2.56 -0.72 1.97
N ALA A 36 2.26 -0.41 0.72
CA ALA A 36 1.55 -1.27 -0.22
C ALA A 36 2.21 -1.26 -1.60
N PHE A 37 2.10 -2.38 -2.32
CA PHE A 37 2.41 -2.43 -3.74
C PHE A 37 1.26 -1.84 -4.55
N VAL A 38 1.56 -0.87 -5.39
CA VAL A 38 0.61 -0.40 -6.41
C VAL A 38 0.71 -1.35 -7.60
N THR A 39 -0.39 -1.98 -7.97
CA THR A 39 -0.50 -2.89 -9.11
C THR A 39 -1.40 -2.30 -10.18
N ALA A 40 -1.02 -2.45 -11.45
CA ALA A 40 -1.86 -2.20 -12.60
C ALA A 40 -3.14 -3.08 -12.55
N ASP A 41 -4.13 -2.74 -13.37
CA ASP A 41 -5.30 -3.61 -13.54
C ASP A 41 -4.92 -5.00 -14.08
N SER A 42 -3.83 -5.07 -14.86
CA SER A 42 -3.20 -6.32 -15.33
C SER A 42 -2.51 -7.14 -14.21
N GLY A 43 -2.48 -6.65 -12.98
CA GLY A 43 -1.80 -7.29 -11.84
C GLY A 43 -0.29 -7.05 -11.79
N GLN A 44 0.28 -6.31 -12.74
CA GLN A 44 1.70 -5.95 -12.75
C GLN A 44 2.02 -4.93 -11.64
N PRO A 45 3.06 -5.12 -10.81
CA PRO A 45 3.48 -4.11 -9.86
C PRO A 45 4.04 -2.88 -10.60
N LEU A 46 3.42 -1.73 -10.36
CA LEU A 46 3.84 -0.43 -10.88
C LEU A 46 4.79 0.28 -9.93
N GLY A 47 4.66 0.02 -8.62
CA GLY A 47 5.52 0.63 -7.62
C GLY A 47 5.11 0.25 -6.20
N LEU A 48 5.73 0.93 -5.23
CA LEU A 48 5.42 0.80 -3.82
C LEU A 48 5.10 2.19 -3.29
N ILE A 49 4.07 2.28 -2.45
CA ILE A 49 3.63 3.52 -1.83
C ILE A 49 3.37 3.31 -0.35
N SER A 50 3.81 4.27 0.47
CA SER A 50 3.59 4.28 1.91
C SER A 50 2.49 5.25 2.34
N LEU A 51 1.86 5.00 3.48
CA LEU A 51 0.86 5.87 4.10
C LEU A 51 1.39 7.30 4.24
N ARG A 52 2.65 7.46 4.67
CA ARG A 52 3.31 8.78 4.73
C ARG A 52 3.35 9.49 3.38
N GLN A 53 3.64 8.78 2.30
CA GLN A 53 3.68 9.35 0.96
C GLN A 53 2.27 9.72 0.49
N ILE A 54 1.27 8.91 0.81
CA ILE A 54 -0.14 9.20 0.51
C ILE A 54 -0.59 10.45 1.26
N THR A 55 -0.32 10.55 2.57
CA THR A 55 -0.65 11.74 3.36
C THR A 55 0.08 12.98 2.86
N ALA A 56 1.36 12.87 2.50
CA ALA A 56 2.12 13.97 1.91
C ALA A 56 1.51 14.41 0.57
N ALA A 57 1.11 13.47 -0.28
CA ALA A 57 0.46 13.76 -1.56
C ALA A 57 -0.94 14.38 -1.38
N LEU A 58 -1.73 13.91 -0.42
CA LEU A 58 -3.03 14.49 -0.06
C LEU A 58 -2.88 15.92 0.48
N SER A 59 -1.90 16.15 1.35
CA SER A 59 -1.60 17.49 1.88
C SER A 59 -1.03 18.41 0.79
N SER A 60 -0.28 17.86 -0.16
CA SER A 60 0.28 18.60 -1.29
C SER A 60 -0.76 18.84 -2.40
N GLY A 61 -1.87 18.10 -2.40
CA GLY A 61 -2.98 18.20 -3.34
C GLY A 61 -3.90 19.41 -3.14
N SER A 62 -3.58 20.30 -2.18
CA SER A 62 -4.18 21.63 -2.06
C SER A 62 -3.39 22.71 -2.84
N ALA A 63 -2.50 22.31 -3.75
CA ALA A 63 -1.74 23.23 -4.60
C ALA A 63 -1.68 22.72 -6.05
N ALA A 64 -2.78 22.91 -6.79
CA ALA A 64 -2.81 23.28 -8.22
C ALA A 64 -4.26 23.51 -8.64
#